data_AF-A0AAW1SKB4-F1
#
_entry.id   AF-A0AAW1SKB4-F1
#
_cell.length_a   1.000
_cell.length_b   1.000
_cell.length_c   1.000
_cell.angle_alpha   90.00
_cell.angle_beta   90.00
_cell.angle_gamma   90.00
#
_symmetry.space_group_name_H-M   'P 1'
#
loop_
_entity.id
_entity.type
_entity.pdbx_description
1 polymer ?
#
loop_
_entity_poly.entity_id
_entity_poly.type
_entity_poly.pdbx_seq_one_letter_code
_entity_poly.pdbx_strand_id
1 'polypeptide(L)'
;MRRSIVPGLKPQGPGCNDKSLRERVVNVVTALPFLALSRSELSQDTSQERKMYGLSMLAVGMAATAYHCSSGPVRKAFRRADYWSISLASNQLARAAHPGKMPLSLTALSLAATPFQPTAVTTVNMAAAEIGLARKAKQQPGVRKAYRHHVLAGATGLACFGLEDIAIQHDFHFVHSMWHCLAFYGLAKASSVLS
;
A
#
# COMPACT_ATOMS: atom_id res chain seq x y z
N MET A 1 17.78 13.63 27.30
CA MET A 1 17.23 13.55 25.93
C MET A 1 15.83 12.93 26.00
N ARG A 2 14.77 13.70 25.74
CA ARG A 2 13.40 13.15 25.66
C ARG A 2 13.27 12.35 24.35
N ARG A 3 13.21 11.01 24.44
CA ARG A 3 12.68 10.20 23.35
C ARG A 3 11.16 10.44 23.31
N SER A 4 10.69 11.06 22.23
CA SER A 4 9.25 11.14 21.95
C SER A 4 8.68 9.72 21.89
N ILE A 5 7.69 9.44 22.73
CA ILE A 5 6.97 8.15 22.79
C ILE A 5 6.00 7.99 21.59
N VAL A 6 5.86 9.02 20.76
CA VAL A 6 5.19 8.93 19.47
C VAL A 6 6.23 9.23 18.39
N PRO A 7 6.79 8.21 17.71
CA PRO A 7 7.52 8.43 16.47
C PRO A 7 6.54 9.09 15.50
N GLY A 8 6.91 10.22 14.90
CA GLY A 8 6.08 10.82 13.88
C GLY A 8 5.79 9.78 12.80
N LEU A 9 4.53 9.62 12.40
CA LEU A 9 4.02 8.69 11.37
C LEU A 9 4.62 8.90 9.97
N LYS A 10 5.73 9.64 9.85
CA LYS A 10 6.44 9.93 8.60
C LYS A 10 7.60 8.95 8.43
N PRO A 11 7.90 8.49 7.21
CA PRO A 11 9.13 7.72 6.97
C PRO A 11 10.35 8.58 7.33
N GLN A 12 11.07 8.19 8.39
CA GLN A 12 12.30 8.85 8.85
C GLN A 12 13.52 7.98 8.57
N GLY A 13 14.55 8.55 7.94
CA GLY A 13 15.80 7.83 7.66
C GLY A 13 15.69 6.78 6.53
N PRO A 14 16.71 5.92 6.37
CA PRO A 14 16.82 4.96 5.27
C PRO A 14 15.95 3.70 5.42
N GLY A 15 15.24 3.53 6.54
CA GLY A 15 14.49 2.31 6.88
C GLY A 15 15.37 1.23 7.51
N CYS A 16 14.75 0.31 8.25
CA CYS A 16 15.40 -0.76 9.01
C CYS A 16 15.30 -2.15 8.33
N ASN A 17 14.71 -2.22 7.15
CA ASN A 17 14.20 -3.44 6.51
C ASN A 17 15.09 -4.06 5.42
N ASP A 18 16.27 -3.50 5.14
CA ASP A 18 17.26 -4.05 4.18
C ASP A 18 18.67 -4.11 4.81
N LYS A 19 18.80 -4.69 6.01
CA LYS A 19 20.10 -4.76 6.72
C LYS A 19 21.02 -5.79 6.11
N SER A 20 20.48 -6.90 5.60
CA SER A 20 21.22 -7.95 4.92
C SER A 20 20.92 -8.00 3.41
N LEU A 21 21.84 -8.58 2.63
CA LEU A 21 21.60 -8.85 1.21
C LEU A 21 20.38 -9.76 1.00
N ARG A 22 20.16 -10.72 1.91
CA ARG A 22 19.01 -11.64 1.85
C ARG A 22 17.69 -10.89 2.01
N GLU A 23 17.57 -10.03 3.02
CA GLU A 23 16.37 -9.19 3.21
C GLU A 23 16.12 -8.32 1.97
N ARG A 24 17.17 -7.68 1.44
CA ARG A 24 17.07 -6.85 0.25
C ARG A 24 16.53 -7.64 -0.96
N VAL A 25 17.09 -8.82 -1.23
CA VAL A 25 16.64 -9.67 -2.34
C VAL A 25 15.17 -10.07 -2.14
N VAL A 26 14.79 -10.51 -0.94
CA VAL A 26 13.42 -10.93 -0.66
C VAL A 26 12.44 -9.75 -0.78
N ASN A 27 12.81 -8.56 -0.30
CA ASN A 27 11.97 -7.36 -0.43
C ASN A 27 11.77 -6.94 -1.88
N VAL A 28 12.82 -7.01 -2.72
CA VAL A 28 12.69 -6.76 -4.16
C VAL A 28 11.75 -7.78 -4.80
N VAL A 29 11.97 -9.08 -4.56
CA VAL A 29 11.14 -10.16 -5.12
C VAL A 29 9.67 -9.99 -4.72
N THR A 30 9.41 -9.67 -3.44
CA THR A 30 8.05 -9.50 -2.92
C THR A 30 7.39 -8.18 -3.34
N ALA A 31 8.13 -7.23 -3.91
CA ALA A 31 7.57 -6.01 -4.53
C ALA A 31 7.13 -6.21 -6.00
N LEU A 32 7.68 -7.20 -6.72
CA LEU A 32 7.31 -7.47 -8.11
C LEU A 32 5.83 -7.84 -8.34
N PRO A 33 5.14 -8.57 -7.45
CA PRO A 33 3.72 -8.89 -7.60
C PRO A 33 2.80 -7.67 -7.80
N PHE A 34 3.17 -6.50 -7.28
CA PHE A 34 2.39 -5.28 -7.50
C PHE A 34 2.39 -4.83 -8.98
N LEU A 35 3.47 -5.11 -9.72
CA LEU A 35 3.54 -4.90 -11.17
C LEU A 35 2.59 -5.86 -11.92
N ALA A 36 2.53 -7.12 -11.48
CA ALA A 36 1.61 -8.10 -12.05
C ALA A 36 0.15 -7.74 -11.78
N LEU A 37 -0.16 -7.24 -10.58
CA LEU A 37 -1.49 -6.71 -10.25
C LEU A 37 -1.87 -5.55 -11.17
N SER A 38 -0.95 -4.60 -11.40
CA SER A 38 -1.17 -3.50 -12.33
C SER A 38 -1.54 -3.99 -13.73
N ARG A 39 -0.76 -4.92 -14.29
CA ARG A 39 -1.05 -5.51 -15.60
C ARG A 39 -2.42 -6.16 -15.64
N SER A 40 -2.78 -6.93 -14.61
CA SER A 40 -4.11 -7.55 -14.49
C SER A 40 -5.22 -6.49 -14.52
N GLU A 41 -5.13 -5.44 -13.69
CA GLU A 41 -6.14 -4.37 -13.66
C GLU A 41 -6.28 -3.63 -14.99
N LEU A 42 -5.16 -3.35 -15.67
CA LEU A 42 -5.16 -2.60 -16.94
C LEU A 42 -5.64 -3.43 -18.13
N SER A 43 -5.57 -4.76 -18.03
CA SER A 43 -6.03 -5.67 -19.08
C SER A 43 -7.56 -5.88 -19.08
N GLN A 44 -8.24 -5.51 -17.99
CA GLN A 44 -9.67 -5.72 -17.86
C GLN A 44 -10.46 -4.52 -18.43
N ASP A 45 -11.56 -4.81 -19.13
CA ASP A 45 -12.50 -3.77 -19.55
C ASP A 45 -13.28 -3.25 -18.34
N THR A 46 -12.85 -2.10 -17.83
CA THR A 46 -13.27 -1.57 -16.52
C THR A 46 -13.35 -0.04 -16.53
N SER A 47 -13.92 0.54 -15.46
CA SER A 47 -14.06 1.98 -15.32
C SER A 47 -12.71 2.72 -15.30
N GLN A 48 -12.74 4.01 -15.62
CA GLN A 48 -11.55 4.85 -15.62
C GLN A 48 -10.88 4.90 -14.22
N GLU A 49 -11.67 4.94 -13.14
CA GLU A 49 -11.13 4.93 -11.77
C GLU A 49 -10.35 3.64 -11.49
N ARG A 50 -10.84 2.50 -12.00
CA ARG A 50 -10.16 1.21 -11.84
C ARG A 50 -8.89 1.13 -12.67
N LYS A 51 -8.86 1.68 -13.89
CA LYS A 51 -7.62 1.83 -14.67
C LYS A 51 -6.60 2.71 -13.96
N MET A 52 -7.03 3.83 -13.37
CA MET A 52 -6.15 4.70 -12.60
C MET A 52 -5.63 4.03 -11.32
N TYR A 53 -6.42 3.16 -10.68
CA TYR A 53 -5.95 2.30 -9.60
C TYR A 53 -4.92 1.28 -10.12
N GLY A 54 -5.15 0.66 -11.28
CA GLY A 54 -4.15 -0.21 -11.93
C GLY A 54 -2.82 0.52 -12.19
N LEU A 55 -2.85 1.76 -12.69
CA LEU A 55 -1.66 2.59 -12.90
C LEU A 55 -0.96 2.97 -11.59
N SER A 56 -1.70 3.25 -10.51
CA SER A 56 -1.07 3.56 -9.23
C SER A 56 -0.39 2.33 -8.63
N MET A 57 -0.89 1.12 -8.86
CA MET A 57 -0.19 -0.12 -8.47
C MET A 57 1.13 -0.33 -9.23
N LEU A 58 1.22 0.13 -10.49
CA LEU A 58 2.49 0.16 -11.22
C LEU A 58 3.50 1.06 -10.50
N ALA A 59 3.06 2.25 -10.09
CA ALA A 59 3.89 3.19 -9.35
C ALA A 59 4.39 2.59 -8.02
N VAL A 60 3.52 1.87 -7.28
CA VAL A 60 3.90 1.15 -6.05
C VAL A 60 4.98 0.12 -6.33
N GLY A 61 4.76 -0.77 -7.30
CA GLY A 61 5.76 -1.80 -7.62
C GLY A 61 7.11 -1.22 -8.05
N MET A 62 7.10 -0.16 -8.87
CA MET A 62 8.34 0.50 -9.30
C MET A 62 9.04 1.23 -8.16
N ALA A 63 8.30 1.97 -7.33
CA ALA A 63 8.88 2.76 -6.24
C ALA A 63 9.43 1.86 -5.13
N ALA A 64 8.70 0.81 -4.74
CA ALA A 64 9.17 -0.19 -3.79
C ALA A 64 10.44 -0.89 -4.30
N THR A 65 10.45 -1.32 -5.56
CA THR A 65 11.63 -1.94 -6.18
C THR A 65 12.83 -0.99 -6.17
N ALA A 66 12.64 0.27 -6.59
CA ALA A 66 13.70 1.28 -6.59
C ALA A 66 14.23 1.55 -5.17
N TYR A 67 13.34 1.62 -4.17
CA TYR A 67 13.72 1.77 -2.77
C TYR A 67 14.58 0.60 -2.29
N HIS A 68 14.13 -0.64 -2.48
CA HIS A 68 14.85 -1.81 -1.99
C HIS A 68 16.17 -2.06 -2.75
N CYS A 69 16.23 -1.76 -4.05
CA CYS A 69 17.47 -1.81 -4.83
C CYS A 69 18.47 -0.69 -4.48
N SER A 70 18.04 0.37 -3.81
CA SER A 70 18.89 1.54 -3.54
C SER A 70 19.69 1.45 -2.24
N SER A 71 20.83 2.15 -2.22
CA SER A 71 21.73 2.30 -1.08
C SER A 71 22.24 3.75 -0.96
N GLY A 72 22.91 4.07 0.16
CA GLY A 72 23.53 5.38 0.35
C GLY A 72 22.52 6.55 0.45
N PRO A 73 22.92 7.78 0.05
CA PRO A 73 22.08 8.98 0.24
C PRO A 73 20.76 8.95 -0.54
N VAL A 74 20.74 8.39 -1.76
CA VAL A 74 19.56 8.38 -2.65
C VAL A 74 18.42 7.51 -2.10
N ARG A 75 18.74 6.53 -1.24
CA ARG A 75 17.76 5.63 -0.63
C ARG A 75 16.66 6.36 0.13
N LYS A 76 16.98 7.49 0.79
CA LYS A 76 15.98 8.30 1.50
C LYS A 76 14.93 8.88 0.54
N ALA A 77 15.34 9.27 -0.66
CA ALA A 77 14.43 9.81 -1.67
C ALA A 77 13.53 8.69 -2.22
N PHE A 78 14.08 7.54 -2.57
CA PHE A 78 13.28 6.40 -3.03
C PHE A 78 12.32 5.88 -1.96
N ARG A 79 12.72 5.88 -0.69
CA ARG A 79 11.80 5.55 0.41
C ARG A 79 10.61 6.52 0.49
N ARG A 80 10.85 7.82 0.28
CA ARG A 80 9.75 8.79 0.24
C ARG A 80 8.84 8.53 -0.96
N ALA A 81 9.43 8.30 -2.14
CA ALA A 81 8.67 7.97 -3.35
C ALA A 81 7.81 6.71 -3.16
N ASP A 82 8.33 5.69 -2.49
CA ASP A 82 7.60 4.48 -2.12
C ASP A 82 6.36 4.81 -1.28
N TYR A 83 6.51 5.54 -0.16
CA TYR A 83 5.38 5.98 0.66
C TYR A 83 4.39 6.88 -0.09
N TRP A 84 4.87 7.75 -0.98
CA TRP A 84 4.01 8.58 -1.81
C TRP A 84 3.22 7.76 -2.82
N SER A 85 3.82 6.72 -3.39
CA SER A 85 3.15 5.80 -4.31
C SER A 85 2.05 5.00 -3.61
N ILE A 86 2.28 4.55 -2.36
CA ILE A 86 1.26 3.89 -1.53
C ILE A 86 0.11 4.85 -1.23
N SER A 87 0.43 6.10 -0.89
CA SER A 87 -0.56 7.16 -0.67
C SER A 87 -1.40 7.43 -1.92
N LEU A 88 -0.78 7.51 -3.10
CA LEU A 88 -1.47 7.61 -4.38
C LEU A 88 -2.36 6.38 -4.63
N ALA A 89 -1.85 5.17 -4.42
CA ALA A 89 -2.59 3.93 -4.64
C ALA A 89 -3.83 3.83 -3.75
N SER A 90 -3.72 4.17 -2.46
CA SER A 90 -4.86 4.21 -1.55
C SER A 90 -5.93 5.21 -1.98
N ASN A 91 -5.53 6.39 -2.50
CA ASN A 91 -6.45 7.39 -3.04
C ASN A 91 -7.22 6.85 -4.25
N GLN A 92 -6.50 6.24 -5.20
CA GLN A 92 -7.11 5.67 -6.39
C GLN A 92 -7.99 4.46 -6.07
N LEU A 93 -7.61 3.64 -5.09
CA LEU A 93 -8.45 2.54 -4.60
C LEU A 93 -9.76 3.08 -3.99
N ALA A 94 -9.69 4.16 -3.19
CA ALA A 94 -10.88 4.80 -2.65
C ALA A 94 -11.82 5.28 -3.76
N ARG A 95 -11.28 5.92 -4.80
CA ARG A 95 -12.08 6.32 -5.98
C ARG A 95 -12.71 5.12 -6.68
N ALA A 96 -11.94 4.04 -6.90
CA ALA A 96 -12.43 2.83 -7.55
C ALA A 96 -13.52 2.12 -6.73
N ALA A 97 -13.45 2.18 -5.40
CA ALA A 97 -14.47 1.65 -4.49
C ALA A 97 -15.75 2.51 -4.45
N HIS A 98 -15.69 3.77 -4.90
CA HIS A 98 -16.80 4.73 -4.96
C HIS A 98 -16.90 5.37 -6.36
N PRO A 99 -17.12 4.57 -7.43
CA PRO A 99 -17.06 5.06 -8.80
C PRO A 99 -18.07 6.18 -9.03
N GLY A 100 -17.63 7.28 -9.65
CA GLY A 100 -18.44 8.48 -9.88
C GLY A 100 -18.86 9.28 -8.64
N LYS A 101 -18.47 8.90 -7.42
CA LYS A 101 -18.94 9.55 -6.17
C LYS A 101 -17.89 10.44 -5.49
N MET A 102 -16.60 10.18 -5.70
CA MET A 102 -15.54 10.99 -5.09
C MET A 102 -15.18 12.21 -5.96
N PRO A 103 -15.39 13.45 -5.46
CA PRO A 103 -15.03 14.66 -6.19
C PRO A 103 -13.53 14.69 -6.51
N LEU A 104 -13.17 15.18 -7.69
CA LEU A 104 -11.76 15.29 -8.09
C LEU A 104 -10.96 16.23 -7.18
N SER A 105 -11.60 17.29 -6.68
CA SER A 105 -11.00 18.23 -5.72
C SER A 105 -10.59 17.56 -4.40
N LEU A 106 -11.42 16.64 -3.88
CA LEU A 106 -11.10 15.88 -2.68
C LEU A 106 -9.91 14.94 -2.92
N THR A 107 -9.87 14.28 -4.08
CA THR A 107 -8.72 13.49 -4.50
C THR A 107 -7.45 14.34 -4.58
N ALA A 108 -7.50 15.49 -5.24
CA ALA A 108 -6.36 16.38 -5.41
C ALA A 108 -5.86 16.93 -4.07
N LEU A 109 -6.76 17.35 -3.17
CA LEU A 109 -6.42 17.85 -1.84
C LEU A 109 -5.74 16.76 -0.99
N SER A 110 -6.26 15.53 -1.04
CA SER A 110 -5.68 14.38 -0.36
C SER A 110 -4.25 14.09 -0.88
N LEU A 111 -4.02 14.15 -2.19
CA LEU A 111 -2.68 13.98 -2.79
C LEU A 111 -1.74 15.16 -2.50
N ALA A 112 -2.24 16.39 -2.41
CA ALA A 112 -1.44 17.55 -2.04
C ALA A 112 -0.87 17.44 -0.60
N ALA A 113 -1.53 16.67 0.27
CA ALA A 113 -1.05 16.39 1.63
C ALA A 113 0.02 15.27 1.68
N THR A 114 0.16 14.46 0.62
CA THR A 114 1.07 13.30 0.57
C THR A 114 2.54 13.64 0.87
N PRO A 115 3.14 14.73 0.37
CA PRO A 115 4.52 15.09 0.69
C PRO A 115 4.75 15.34 2.19
N PHE A 116 3.71 15.74 2.92
CA PHE A 116 3.80 16.16 4.32
C PHE A 116 3.42 15.04 5.30
N GLN A 117 2.40 14.23 4.97
CA GLN A 117 1.82 13.22 5.86
C GLN A 117 1.34 11.96 5.08
N PRO A 118 2.22 11.25 4.36
CA PRO A 118 1.80 10.17 3.44
C PRO A 118 1.07 9.03 4.15
N THR A 119 1.48 8.69 5.38
CA THR A 119 0.82 7.63 6.18
C THR A 119 -0.59 8.03 6.60
N ALA A 120 -0.79 9.26 7.07
CA ALA A 120 -2.12 9.74 7.46
C ALA A 120 -3.07 9.80 6.24
N VAL A 121 -2.56 10.29 5.10
CA VAL A 121 -3.29 10.29 3.83
C VAL A 121 -3.67 8.85 3.44
N THR A 122 -2.72 7.92 3.53
CA THR A 122 -2.98 6.49 3.25
C THR A 122 -4.05 5.93 4.15
N THR A 123 -3.97 6.16 5.47
CA THR A 123 -4.96 5.68 6.44
C THR A 123 -6.37 6.19 6.13
N VAL A 124 -6.51 7.50 5.86
CA VAL A 124 -7.82 8.10 5.55
C VAL A 124 -8.39 7.53 4.25
N ASN A 125 -7.57 7.44 3.20
CA ASN A 125 -8.03 6.90 1.92
C ASN A 125 -8.35 5.39 2.00
N MET A 126 -7.58 4.61 2.77
CA MET A 126 -7.88 3.20 3.01
C MET A 126 -9.19 3.02 3.78
N ALA A 127 -9.46 3.85 4.80
CA ALA A 127 -10.74 3.83 5.48
C ALA A 127 -11.91 4.15 4.52
N ALA A 128 -11.73 5.13 3.63
CA ALA A 128 -12.72 5.44 2.60
C ALA A 128 -12.92 4.27 1.62
N ALA A 129 -11.83 3.66 1.14
CA ALA A 129 -11.88 2.48 0.27
C ALA A 129 -12.63 1.32 0.93
N GLU A 130 -12.32 1.04 2.19
CA GLU A 130 -12.93 -0.03 2.98
C GLU A 130 -14.45 0.13 3.09
N ILE A 131 -14.94 1.35 3.31
CA ILE A 131 -16.39 1.63 3.30
C ILE A 131 -17.04 1.27 1.96
N GLY A 132 -16.36 1.54 0.84
CA GLY A 132 -16.85 1.23 -0.50
C GLY A 132 -16.87 -0.28 -0.78
N LEU A 133 -15.77 -0.97 -0.44
CA LEU A 133 -15.63 -2.42 -0.55
C LEU A 133 -16.65 -3.16 0.33
N ALA A 134 -16.83 -2.72 1.57
CA ALA A 134 -17.82 -3.28 2.49
C ALA A 134 -19.26 -3.12 1.97
N ARG A 135 -19.60 -1.96 1.41
CA ARG A 135 -20.90 -1.71 0.78
C ARG A 135 -21.13 -2.64 -0.41
N LYS A 136 -20.13 -2.79 -1.30
CA LYS A 136 -20.19 -3.75 -2.42
C LYS A 136 -20.39 -5.18 -1.92
N ALA A 137 -19.62 -5.65 -0.94
CA ALA A 137 -19.75 -6.98 -0.37
C ALA A 137 -21.08 -7.23 0.36
N LYS A 138 -21.67 -6.18 0.94
CA LYS A 138 -23.02 -6.25 1.53
C LYS A 138 -24.06 -6.49 0.43
N GLN A 139 -23.99 -5.72 -0.65
CA GLN A 139 -24.94 -5.73 -1.78
C GLN A 139 -24.79 -6.96 -2.68
N GLN A 140 -23.56 -7.49 -2.82
CA GLN A 140 -23.24 -8.59 -3.73
C GLN A 140 -22.65 -9.77 -2.94
N PRO A 141 -23.46 -10.80 -2.62
CA PRO A 141 -23.00 -11.94 -1.83
C PRO A 141 -21.79 -12.68 -2.43
N GLY A 142 -21.67 -12.71 -3.77
CA GLY A 142 -20.61 -13.41 -4.48
C GLY A 142 -19.18 -12.93 -4.15
N VAL A 143 -19.01 -11.65 -3.78
CA VAL A 143 -17.69 -11.09 -3.48
C VAL A 143 -17.32 -11.10 -1.99
N ARG A 144 -18.22 -11.58 -1.10
CA ARG A 144 -18.00 -11.56 0.36
C ARG A 144 -16.77 -12.33 0.80
N LYS A 145 -16.49 -13.48 0.17
CA LYS A 145 -15.30 -14.28 0.50
C LYS A 145 -14.02 -13.52 0.15
N ALA A 146 -13.97 -12.88 -1.02
CA ALA A 146 -12.85 -12.04 -1.42
C ALA A 146 -12.67 -10.87 -0.44
N TYR A 147 -13.76 -10.18 -0.08
CA TYR A 147 -13.73 -9.10 0.90
C TYR A 147 -13.20 -9.54 2.27
N ARG A 148 -13.63 -10.69 2.81
CA ARG A 148 -13.08 -11.22 4.08
C ARG A 148 -11.58 -11.49 4.00
N HIS A 149 -11.12 -12.04 2.88
CA HIS A 149 -9.68 -12.27 2.67
C HIS A 149 -8.91 -10.95 2.56
N HIS A 150 -9.48 -9.93 1.91
CA HIS A 150 -8.92 -8.57 1.87
C HIS A 150 -8.73 -8.01 3.28
N VAL A 151 -9.79 -8.02 4.10
CA VAL A 151 -9.76 -7.48 5.47
C VAL A 151 -8.75 -8.22 6.34
N LEU A 152 -8.77 -9.56 6.30
CA LEU A 152 -7.85 -10.36 7.11
C LEU A 152 -6.40 -10.09 6.72
N ALA A 153 -6.09 -10.13 5.41
CA ALA A 153 -4.74 -9.85 4.92
C ALA A 153 -4.30 -8.40 5.22
N GLY A 154 -5.20 -7.44 5.08
CA GLY A 154 -4.95 -6.03 5.40
C GLY A 154 -4.66 -5.81 6.88
N ALA A 155 -5.44 -6.42 7.78
CA ALA A 155 -5.24 -6.33 9.23
C ALA A 155 -3.91 -6.99 9.65
N THR A 156 -3.61 -8.19 9.16
CA THR A 156 -2.34 -8.86 9.44
C THR A 156 -1.16 -8.09 8.85
N GLY A 157 -1.30 -7.58 7.62
CA GLY A 157 -0.26 -6.78 6.97
C GLY A 157 0.02 -5.48 7.73
N LEU A 158 -1.03 -4.78 8.20
CA LEU A 158 -0.88 -3.59 9.03
C LEU A 158 -0.16 -3.90 10.34
N ALA A 159 -0.44 -5.05 10.96
CA ALA A 159 0.29 -5.50 12.15
C ALA A 159 1.77 -5.75 11.84
N CYS A 160 2.10 -6.44 10.73
CA CYS A 160 3.49 -6.64 10.29
C CYS A 160 4.21 -5.30 10.09
N PHE A 161 3.58 -4.34 9.41
CA PHE A 161 4.16 -3.02 9.18
C PHE A 161 4.34 -2.21 10.48
N GLY A 162 3.31 -2.17 11.33
CA GLY A 162 3.32 -1.37 12.56
C GLY A 162 4.25 -1.93 13.64
N LEU A 163 4.51 -3.24 13.63
CA LEU A 163 5.37 -3.92 14.60
C LEU A 163 6.78 -4.20 14.05
N GLU A 164 7.12 -3.72 12.85
CA GLU A 164 8.40 -3.99 12.19
C GLU A 164 9.61 -3.67 13.09
N ASP A 165 9.62 -2.48 13.71
CA ASP A 165 10.72 -2.06 14.57
C ASP A 165 10.90 -2.97 15.79
N ILE A 166 9.80 -3.49 16.35
CA ILE A 166 9.81 -4.43 17.48
C ILE A 166 10.28 -5.81 17.01
N ALA A 167 9.74 -6.31 15.90
CA ALA A 167 10.13 -7.57 15.30
C ALA A 167 11.65 -7.64 15.05
N ILE A 168 12.22 -6.58 14.46
CA ILE A 168 13.65 -6.48 14.18
C ILE A 168 14.48 -6.41 15.47
N GLN A 169 13.98 -5.81 16.55
CA GLN A 169 14.66 -5.82 17.85
C GLN A 169 14.75 -7.22 18.46
N HIS A 170 13.83 -8.11 18.10
CA HIS A 170 13.77 -9.50 18.56
C HIS A 170 14.28 -10.51 17.51
N ASP A 171 15.14 -10.07 16.58
CA ASP A 171 15.76 -10.90 15.53
C ASP A 171 14.75 -11.57 14.57
N PHE A 172 13.53 -11.04 14.50
CA PHE A 172 12.52 -11.49 13.56
C PHE A 172 12.64 -10.74 12.24
N HIS A 173 13.49 -11.29 11.36
CA HIS A 173 13.75 -10.78 10.02
C HIS A 173 12.60 -11.06 9.05
N PHE A 174 12.60 -10.38 7.90
CA PHE A 174 11.63 -10.57 6.80
C PHE A 174 10.17 -10.16 7.09
N VAL A 175 9.89 -9.55 8.23
CA VAL A 175 8.55 -9.00 8.56
C VAL A 175 8.07 -8.00 7.50
N HIS A 176 8.98 -7.21 6.92
CA HIS A 176 8.69 -6.30 5.81
C HIS A 176 8.23 -7.05 4.55
N SER A 177 8.92 -8.14 4.22
CA SER A 177 8.57 -8.98 3.08
C SER A 177 7.22 -9.68 3.30
N MET A 178 6.91 -10.07 4.54
CA MET A 178 5.59 -10.58 4.89
C MET A 178 4.51 -9.51 4.68
N TRP A 179 4.78 -8.27 5.07
CA TRP A 179 3.89 -7.14 4.78
C TRP A 179 3.65 -6.96 3.28
N HIS A 180 4.69 -7.01 2.44
CA HIS A 180 4.52 -6.96 0.98
C HIS A 180 3.58 -8.05 0.47
N CYS A 181 3.80 -9.31 0.86
CA CYS A 181 2.98 -10.45 0.45
C CYS A 181 1.51 -10.29 0.88
N LEU A 182 1.28 -9.89 2.13
CA LEU A 182 -0.06 -9.69 2.68
C LEU A 182 -0.77 -8.50 2.03
N ALA A 183 -0.05 -7.40 1.80
CA ALA A 183 -0.57 -6.22 1.11
C ALA A 183 -0.96 -6.56 -0.34
N PHE A 184 -0.09 -7.23 -1.09
CA PHE A 184 -0.39 -7.69 -2.44
C PHE A 184 -1.63 -8.60 -2.46
N TYR A 185 -1.66 -9.63 -1.61
CA TYR A 185 -2.79 -10.55 -1.55
C TYR A 185 -4.09 -9.85 -1.20
N GLY A 186 -4.05 -8.96 -0.19
CA GLY A 186 -5.19 -8.13 0.19
C GLY A 186 -5.69 -7.26 -0.96
N LEU A 187 -4.80 -6.57 -1.67
CA LEU A 187 -5.16 -5.69 -2.78
C LEU A 187 -5.67 -6.45 -4.00
N ALA A 188 -5.13 -7.64 -4.30
CA ALA A 188 -5.66 -8.52 -5.34
C ALA A 188 -7.08 -9.02 -5.00
N LYS A 189 -7.39 -9.23 -3.72
CA LYS A 189 -8.75 -9.53 -3.26
C LYS A 189 -9.67 -8.32 -3.31
N ALA A 190 -9.18 -7.12 -3.00
CA ALA A 190 -9.93 -5.88 -3.22
C ALA A 190 -10.31 -5.71 -4.70
N SER A 191 -9.36 -5.92 -5.62
CA SER A 191 -9.63 -5.93 -7.06
C SER A 191 -10.75 -6.89 -7.47
N SER A 192 -10.80 -8.08 -6.85
CA SER A 192 -11.87 -9.05 -7.09
C SER A 192 -13.24 -8.57 -6.58
N VAL A 193 -13.26 -7.70 -5.56
CA VAL A 193 -14.49 -7.07 -5.04
C VAL A 193 -14.90 -5.86 -5.90
N LEU A 194 -13.95 -5.21 -6.56
CA LEU A 194 -14.21 -4.08 -7.45
C LEU A 194 -14.82 -4.51 -8.78
N SER A 195 -14.46 -5.70 -9.27
CA SER A 195 -15.01 -6.37 -10.46
C SER A 195 -16.50 -6.64 -10.31
#